data_AF-A0A2S4PWM4-F1
#
_entry.id   AF-A0A2S4PWM4-F1
#
_cell.length_a   1.000
_cell.length_b   1.000
_cell.length_c   1.000
_cell.angle_alpha   90.00
_cell.angle_beta   90.00
_cell.angle_gamma   90.00
#
_symmetry.space_group_name_H-M   'P 1'
#
loop_
_entity.id
_entity.type
_entity.pdbx_description
1 polymer ?
#
loop_
_entity_poly.entity_id
_entity_poly.type
_entity_poly.pdbx_seq_one_letter_code
_entity_poly.pdbx_strand_id
1 'polypeptide(L)'
;MDGFAPTTIELKAEFLRKQIHILSEPLRPTAEFYASRRFTESSLEKKSIDKVLNQLNKRLKRHNNVAYGRRAQRHVAEQVDRLSWDTPSQNQFGREFREAWAEVGTDYCASETIEKLPNEWPKDIDGNQIGNKEREQEQEQDSRRELGTEVEAGLDNIDKYETLNQRYTKLRCNLAELNTRRYVMKQRLEKLNSIRDILRFFDFPMEIQKNLVTRDGELEQELERMCRLMLRVERGMSAGGPLRSRIETDIEYNDQVDLNEYEERKVLSLIT
;
A
#
# COMPACT_ATOMS: atom_id res chain seq x y z
N MET A 1 -7.68 -43.87 -2.77
CA MET A 1 -6.59 -42.96 -3.15
C MET A 1 -7.06 -41.55 -2.83
N ASP A 2 -6.82 -41.18 -1.58
CA ASP A 2 -6.84 -39.88 -0.91
C ASP A 2 -7.65 -38.73 -1.52
N GLY A 3 -8.87 -38.57 -1.00
CA GLY A 3 -9.73 -37.41 -1.19
C GLY A 3 -9.37 -36.28 -0.23
N PHE A 4 -8.28 -35.56 -0.49
CA PHE A 4 -8.08 -34.25 0.12
C PHE A 4 -9.05 -33.25 -0.51
N ALA A 5 -9.66 -32.38 0.30
CA ALA A 5 -10.50 -31.30 -0.23
C ALA A 5 -9.65 -30.44 -1.19
N PRO A 6 -10.16 -30.11 -2.40
CA PRO A 6 -9.38 -29.37 -3.39
C PRO A 6 -9.00 -27.99 -2.84
N THR A 7 -7.73 -27.62 -2.96
CA THR A 7 -7.25 -26.30 -2.50
C THR A 7 -7.89 -25.19 -3.32
N THR A 8 -8.05 -23.98 -2.76
CA THR A 8 -8.61 -22.81 -3.47
C THR A 8 -7.86 -22.51 -4.77
N ILE A 9 -6.54 -22.70 -4.76
CA ILE A 9 -5.67 -22.56 -5.94
C ILE A 9 -6.01 -23.61 -7.00
N GLU A 10 -6.27 -24.85 -6.58
CA GLU A 10 -6.66 -25.94 -7.48
C GLU A 10 -8.03 -25.70 -8.10
N LEU A 11 -9.02 -25.23 -7.33
CA LEU A 11 -10.33 -24.82 -7.84
C LEU A 11 -10.21 -23.67 -8.85
N LYS A 12 -9.41 -22.65 -8.55
CA LYS A 12 -9.13 -21.54 -9.48
C LYS A 12 -8.45 -22.04 -10.76
N ALA A 13 -7.48 -22.93 -10.65
CA ALA A 13 -6.81 -23.53 -11.80
C ALA A 13 -7.77 -24.40 -12.64
N GLU A 14 -8.66 -25.16 -12.01
CA GLU A 14 -9.70 -25.94 -12.69
C GLU A 14 -10.73 -25.06 -13.39
N PHE A 15 -11.15 -23.96 -12.75
CA PHE A 15 -12.00 -22.97 -13.39
C PHE A 15 -11.34 -22.37 -14.63
N LEU A 16 -10.07 -21.95 -14.53
CA LEU A 16 -9.34 -21.43 -15.68
C LEU A 16 -9.22 -22.48 -16.79
N ARG A 17 -8.95 -23.75 -16.46
CA ARG A 17 -8.96 -24.84 -17.43
C ARG A 17 -10.31 -24.98 -18.13
N LYS A 18 -11.41 -24.90 -17.39
CA LYS A 18 -12.77 -24.97 -17.95
C LYS A 18 -13.05 -23.79 -18.89
N GLN A 19 -12.69 -22.57 -18.50
CA GLN A 19 -12.86 -21.38 -19.33
C GLN A 19 -12.01 -21.44 -20.59
N ILE A 20 -10.73 -21.81 -20.45
CA ILE A 20 -9.82 -21.98 -21.58
C ILE A 20 -10.33 -23.08 -22.51
N HIS A 21 -10.94 -24.15 -21.99
CA HIS A 21 -11.55 -25.19 -22.79
C HIS A 21 -12.70 -24.64 -23.65
N ILE A 22 -13.63 -23.91 -23.05
CA ILE A 22 -14.76 -23.25 -23.75
C ILE A 22 -14.23 -22.29 -24.83
N LEU A 23 -13.23 -21.47 -24.51
CA LEU A 23 -12.64 -20.52 -25.46
C LEU A 23 -11.77 -21.21 -26.53
N SER A 24 -11.32 -22.44 -26.29
CA SER A 24 -10.55 -23.25 -27.24
C SER A 24 -11.41 -24.09 -28.17
N GLU A 25 -12.73 -24.05 -27.99
CA GLU A 25 -13.66 -24.85 -28.78
C GLU A 25 -13.50 -24.51 -30.28
N PRO A 26 -13.32 -25.51 -31.16
CA PRO A 26 -13.01 -25.26 -32.54
C PRO A 26 -14.18 -24.52 -33.21
N LEU A 27 -13.85 -23.48 -33.97
CA LEU A 27 -14.83 -22.73 -34.73
C LEU A 27 -15.50 -23.68 -35.73
N ARG A 28 -16.81 -23.85 -35.60
CA ARG A 28 -17.66 -24.58 -36.54
C ARG A 28 -18.42 -23.56 -37.39
N PRO A 29 -18.52 -23.77 -38.70
CA PRO A 29 -19.32 -22.88 -39.53
C PRO A 29 -20.80 -23.05 -39.17
N THR A 30 -21.43 -22.00 -38.66
CA THR A 30 -22.86 -21.97 -38.33
C THR A 30 -23.71 -22.22 -39.57
N ALA A 31 -24.84 -22.92 -39.44
CA ALA A 31 -25.74 -23.20 -40.58
C ALA A 31 -26.20 -21.91 -41.29
N GLU A 32 -26.38 -20.82 -40.53
CA GLU A 32 -26.71 -19.48 -41.03
C GLU A 32 -25.61 -18.85 -41.91
N PHE A 33 -24.34 -19.19 -41.68
CA PHE A 33 -23.23 -18.74 -42.51
C PHE A 33 -23.32 -19.32 -43.94
N TYR A 34 -23.74 -20.57 -44.05
CA TYR A 34 -23.98 -21.19 -45.36
C TYR A 34 -25.27 -20.70 -46.00
N ALA A 35 -26.30 -20.37 -45.21
CA ALA A 35 -27.57 -19.83 -45.71
C ALA A 35 -27.42 -18.43 -46.30
N SER A 36 -26.71 -17.53 -45.62
CA SER A 36 -26.45 -16.15 -46.07
C SER A 36 -25.53 -16.07 -47.30
N ARG A 37 -24.57 -16.99 -47.44
CA ARG A 37 -23.67 -17.07 -48.60
C ARG A 37 -24.34 -17.57 -49.88
N ARG A 38 -25.53 -18.17 -49.79
CA ARG A 38 -26.32 -18.57 -50.97
C ARG A 38 -26.78 -17.38 -51.81
N PHE A 39 -26.71 -16.16 -51.25
CA PHE A 39 -27.20 -14.92 -51.86
C PHE A 39 -26.10 -14.01 -52.42
N THR A 40 -24.81 -14.33 -52.26
CA THR A 40 -23.69 -13.53 -52.79
C THR A 40 -22.95 -14.28 -53.90
N GLU A 41 -22.79 -13.64 -55.06
CA GLU A 41 -22.34 -14.26 -56.33
C GLU A 41 -20.87 -14.75 -56.35
N SER A 42 -20.10 -14.61 -55.26
CA SER A 42 -18.71 -15.10 -55.16
C SER A 42 -18.63 -16.40 -54.33
N SER A 43 -19.03 -17.52 -54.93
CA SER A 43 -19.13 -18.83 -54.25
C SER A 43 -17.77 -19.50 -54.06
N LEU A 44 -17.08 -19.22 -52.95
CA LEU A 44 -15.91 -19.99 -52.53
C LEU A 44 -16.31 -21.45 -52.24
N GLU A 45 -15.56 -22.42 -52.78
CA GLU A 45 -15.85 -23.85 -52.61
C GLU A 45 -15.86 -24.26 -51.11
N LYS A 46 -16.91 -24.99 -50.69
CA LYS A 46 -17.06 -25.48 -49.30
C LYS A 46 -15.81 -26.19 -48.78
N LYS A 47 -15.14 -26.98 -49.64
CA LYS A 47 -13.90 -27.69 -49.31
C LYS A 47 -12.73 -26.75 -48.98
N SER A 48 -12.65 -25.60 -49.65
CA SER A 48 -11.62 -24.59 -49.37
C SER A 48 -11.88 -23.91 -48.03
N ILE A 49 -13.15 -23.65 -47.69
CA ILE A 49 -13.56 -23.11 -46.39
C ILE A 49 -13.20 -24.09 -45.28
N ASP A 50 -13.54 -25.37 -45.43
CA ASP A 50 -13.21 -26.41 -44.44
C ASP A 50 -11.70 -26.57 -44.27
N LYS A 51 -10.92 -26.49 -45.36
CA LYS A 51 -9.46 -26.56 -45.31
C LYS A 51 -8.86 -25.37 -44.55
N VAL A 52 -9.35 -24.16 -44.80
CA VAL A 52 -8.91 -22.94 -44.11
C VAL A 52 -9.33 -22.98 -42.64
N LEU A 53 -10.56 -23.39 -42.33
CA LEU A 53 -11.05 -23.54 -40.96
C LEU A 53 -10.25 -24.58 -40.19
N ASN A 54 -9.93 -25.72 -40.79
CA ASN A 54 -9.09 -26.73 -40.18
C ASN A 54 -7.67 -26.20 -39.90
N GLN A 55 -7.10 -25.42 -40.82
CA GLN A 55 -5.79 -24.81 -40.61
C GLN A 55 -5.82 -23.73 -39.53
N LEU A 56 -6.89 -22.93 -39.47
CA LEU A 56 -7.12 -21.93 -38.43
C LEU A 56 -7.28 -22.60 -37.06
N ASN A 57 -8.12 -23.63 -36.96
CA ASN A 57 -8.32 -24.40 -35.72
C ASN A 57 -7.01 -25.08 -35.26
N LYS A 58 -6.17 -25.56 -36.18
CA LYS A 58 -4.82 -26.07 -35.85
C LYS A 58 -3.91 -24.96 -35.29
N ARG A 59 -3.94 -23.76 -35.87
CA ARG A 59 -3.17 -22.60 -35.36
C ARG A 59 -3.68 -22.15 -34.00
N LEU A 60 -5.00 -22.10 -33.80
CA LEU A 60 -5.64 -21.76 -32.53
C LEU A 60 -5.23 -22.73 -31.42
N LYS A 61 -5.26 -24.05 -31.69
CA LYS A 61 -4.79 -25.07 -30.74
C LYS A 61 -3.31 -24.89 -30.37
N ARG A 62 -2.44 -24.58 -31.34
CA ARG A 62 -1.02 -24.32 -31.08
C ARG A 62 -0.84 -23.08 -30.22
N HIS A 63 -1.52 -21.98 -30.54
CA HIS A 63 -1.43 -20.74 -29.75
C HIS A 63 -1.96 -20.94 -28.34
N ASN A 64 -3.10 -21.62 -28.18
CA ASN A 64 -3.68 -21.90 -26.88
C ASN A 64 -2.73 -22.73 -26.00
N ASN A 65 -2.12 -23.79 -26.55
CA ASN A 65 -1.15 -24.59 -25.81
C ASN A 65 0.12 -23.82 -25.41
N VAL A 66 0.57 -22.86 -26.23
CA VAL A 66 1.74 -22.03 -25.94
C VAL A 66 1.43 -20.94 -24.92
N ALA A 67 0.29 -20.25 -25.07
CA ALA A 67 -0.11 -19.13 -24.21
C ALA A 67 -0.66 -19.61 -22.85
N TYR A 68 -1.37 -20.74 -22.82
CA TYR A 68 -2.09 -21.23 -21.64
C TYR A 68 -1.61 -22.62 -21.18
N GLY A 69 -0.29 -22.85 -21.17
CA GLY A 69 0.29 -24.08 -20.65
C GLY A 69 -0.07 -24.33 -19.17
N ARG A 70 -0.01 -25.60 -18.72
CA ARG A 70 -0.42 -25.96 -17.33
C ARG A 70 0.32 -25.19 -16.23
N ARG A 71 1.60 -24.86 -16.45
CA ARG A 71 2.41 -24.05 -15.52
C ARG A 71 1.92 -22.60 -15.47
N ALA A 72 1.56 -22.02 -16.60
CA ALA A 72 1.03 -20.66 -16.69
C ALA A 72 -0.35 -20.57 -16.02
N GLN A 73 -1.23 -21.56 -16.24
CA GLN A 73 -2.54 -21.62 -15.58
C GLN A 73 -2.41 -21.66 -14.05
N ARG A 74 -1.49 -22.49 -13.53
CA ARG A 74 -1.21 -22.56 -12.09
C ARG A 74 -0.64 -21.23 -11.57
N HIS A 75 0.31 -20.64 -12.29
CA HIS A 75 0.90 -19.36 -11.88
C HIS A 75 -0.12 -18.22 -11.86
N VAL A 76 -1.00 -18.13 -12.86
CA VAL A 76 -2.09 -17.14 -12.86
C VAL A 76 -3.09 -17.42 -11.74
N ALA A 77 -3.43 -18.69 -11.48
CA ALA A 77 -4.27 -19.04 -10.34
C ALA A 77 -3.65 -18.60 -9.01
N GLU A 78 -2.34 -18.79 -8.83
CA GLU A 78 -1.58 -18.33 -7.66
C GLU A 78 -1.53 -16.79 -7.59
N GLN A 79 -1.37 -16.08 -8.70
CA GLN A 79 -1.39 -14.61 -8.75
C GLN A 79 -2.78 -14.06 -8.39
N VAL A 80 -3.85 -14.64 -8.94
CA VAL A 80 -5.23 -14.28 -8.61
C VAL A 80 -5.54 -14.63 -7.16
N ASP A 81 -4.97 -15.71 -6.63
CA ASP A 81 -5.08 -16.03 -5.21
C ASP A 81 -4.41 -14.96 -4.35
N ARG A 82 -3.14 -14.61 -4.63
CA ARG A 82 -2.45 -13.52 -3.95
C ARG A 82 -3.22 -12.20 -4.04
N LEU A 83 -3.65 -11.80 -5.23
CA LEU A 83 -4.46 -10.60 -5.42
C LEU A 83 -5.79 -10.64 -4.66
N SER A 84 -6.42 -11.82 -4.54
CA SER A 84 -7.63 -12.00 -3.74
C SER A 84 -7.36 -11.85 -2.24
N TRP A 85 -6.16 -12.17 -1.78
CA TRP A 85 -5.72 -11.93 -0.40
C TRP A 85 -5.29 -10.46 -0.20
N ASP A 86 -4.67 -9.85 -1.21
CA ASP A 86 -4.16 -8.46 -1.18
C ASP A 86 -5.26 -7.42 -1.43
N THR A 87 -6.39 -7.82 -2.05
CA THR A 87 -7.53 -6.96 -2.42
C THR A 87 -8.73 -7.27 -1.51
N PRO A 88 -8.82 -6.69 -0.29
CA PRO A 88 -9.99 -6.86 0.57
C PRO A 88 -11.28 -6.25 -0.01
N SER A 89 -11.19 -5.45 -1.08
CA SER A 89 -12.31 -4.67 -1.63
C SER A 89 -13.16 -5.35 -2.71
N GLN A 90 -12.79 -6.55 -3.21
CA GLN A 90 -13.48 -7.21 -4.34
C GLN A 90 -14.35 -8.41 -3.95
N ASN A 91 -14.80 -8.49 -2.69
CA ASN A 91 -15.92 -9.34 -2.27
C ASN A 91 -17.29 -8.66 -2.52
N GLN A 92 -17.39 -7.81 -3.54
CA GLN A 92 -18.60 -7.02 -3.85
C GLN A 92 -19.75 -7.83 -4.46
N PHE A 93 -19.51 -9.04 -4.99
CA PHE A 93 -20.54 -9.77 -5.75
C PHE A 93 -21.40 -10.75 -4.94
N GLY A 94 -21.25 -10.81 -3.61
CA GLY A 94 -22.12 -11.62 -2.74
C GLY A 94 -22.58 -10.90 -1.46
N ARG A 95 -22.40 -9.57 -1.40
CA ARG A 95 -22.40 -8.79 -0.16
C ARG A 95 -23.46 -7.69 -0.14
N GLU A 96 -24.63 -7.89 -0.75
CA GLU A 96 -25.76 -6.98 -0.52
C GLU A 96 -26.31 -7.10 0.92
N PHE A 97 -25.87 -8.09 1.71
CA PHE A 97 -26.42 -8.34 3.06
C PHE A 97 -25.39 -8.44 4.20
N ARG A 98 -24.09 -8.24 3.98
CA ARG A 98 -23.10 -8.25 5.08
C ARG A 98 -22.58 -6.85 5.32
N GLU A 99 -23.19 -6.20 6.32
CA GLU A 99 -22.85 -4.85 6.77
C GLU A 99 -21.34 -4.72 7.04
N ALA A 100 -20.78 -3.55 6.75
CA ALA A 100 -19.33 -3.30 6.71
C ALA A 100 -18.59 -3.52 8.04
N TRP A 101 -19.29 -3.69 9.17
CA TRP A 101 -18.71 -4.07 10.46
C TRP A 101 -18.59 -5.59 10.66
N ALA A 102 -19.29 -6.39 9.85
CA ALA A 102 -19.34 -7.86 9.91
C ALA A 102 -18.37 -8.54 8.93
N GLU A 103 -17.53 -7.77 8.24
CA GLU A 103 -16.49 -8.31 7.38
C GLU A 103 -15.32 -8.83 8.21
N VAL A 104 -14.81 -10.01 7.88
CA VAL A 104 -13.61 -10.57 8.54
C VAL A 104 -12.42 -9.70 8.17
N GLY A 105 -11.78 -9.07 9.17
CA GLY A 105 -10.64 -8.16 8.97
C GLY A 105 -10.99 -6.67 9.05
N THR A 106 -12.19 -6.31 9.49
CA THR A 106 -12.53 -4.92 9.82
C THR A 106 -11.65 -4.40 10.95
N ASP A 107 -11.06 -3.22 10.74
CA ASP A 107 -10.29 -2.57 11.78
C ASP A 107 -11.24 -1.89 12.78
N TYR A 108 -11.49 -2.56 13.90
CA TYR A 108 -12.24 -2.00 15.03
C TYR A 108 -11.47 -0.90 15.78
N CYS A 109 -10.30 -0.49 15.28
CA CYS A 109 -9.63 0.68 15.79
C CYS A 109 -10.11 1.98 15.13
N ALA A 110 -10.68 1.94 13.93
CA ALA A 110 -11.17 3.16 13.26
C ALA A 110 -12.45 3.68 13.96
N SER A 111 -12.56 4.99 14.21
CA SER A 111 -13.78 5.56 14.80
C SER A 111 -15.01 5.33 13.91
N GLU A 112 -14.82 5.43 12.59
CA GLU A 112 -15.88 5.27 11.59
C GLU A 112 -16.49 3.85 11.57
N THR A 113 -15.71 2.82 11.88
CA THR A 113 -16.21 1.43 11.92
C THR A 113 -16.96 1.16 13.21
N ILE A 114 -16.54 1.79 14.31
CA ILE A 114 -17.20 1.71 15.62
C ILE A 114 -18.55 2.41 15.60
N GLU A 115 -18.65 3.56 14.93
CA GLU A 115 -19.92 4.30 14.78
C GLU A 115 -20.96 3.55 13.95
N LYS A 116 -20.51 2.69 13.02
CA LYS A 116 -21.37 1.84 12.18
C LYS A 116 -21.81 0.56 12.87
N LEU A 117 -21.36 0.28 14.11
CA LEU A 117 -21.77 -0.91 14.85
C LEU A 117 -23.24 -0.82 15.24
N PRO A 118 -24.03 -1.90 15.06
CA PRO A 118 -25.42 -1.94 15.49
C PRO A 118 -25.56 -1.72 16.99
N ASN A 119 -26.69 -1.12 17.37
CA ASN A 119 -27.01 -0.89 18.77
C ASN A 119 -27.34 -2.18 19.53
N GLU A 120 -27.82 -3.21 18.82
CA GLU A 120 -28.20 -4.52 19.35
C GLU A 120 -27.55 -5.64 18.55
N TRP A 121 -27.31 -6.78 19.20
CA TRP A 121 -26.82 -7.97 18.52
C TRP A 121 -27.89 -8.53 17.56
N PRO A 122 -27.61 -8.87 16.29
CA PRO A 122 -28.65 -9.38 15.39
C PRO A 122 -29.23 -10.72 15.84
N LYS A 123 -30.57 -10.83 15.86
CA LYS A 123 -31.30 -12.06 16.28
C LYS A 123 -31.10 -13.25 15.33
N ASP A 124 -30.77 -12.98 14.07
CA ASP A 124 -30.85 -13.97 12.99
C ASP A 124 -29.56 -14.79 12.80
N ILE A 125 -28.46 -14.39 13.45
CA ILE A 125 -27.15 -15.03 13.24
C ILE A 125 -27.06 -16.38 13.96
N ASP A 126 -27.77 -16.53 15.09
CA ASP A 126 -27.60 -17.70 15.97
C ASP A 126 -28.79 -18.69 15.91
N GLY A 127 -29.96 -18.28 15.42
CA GLY A 127 -31.17 -19.12 15.42
C GLY A 127 -31.28 -20.14 14.27
N ASN A 128 -30.75 -19.81 13.09
CA ASN A 128 -31.07 -20.58 11.88
C ASN A 128 -29.94 -21.52 11.40
N GLN A 129 -28.72 -21.41 11.94
CA GLN A 129 -27.61 -22.33 11.58
C GLN A 129 -27.41 -23.47 12.57
N ILE A 130 -27.88 -23.33 13.81
CA ILE A 130 -27.80 -24.39 14.84
C ILE A 130 -29.03 -25.30 14.74
N GLY A 131 -30.23 -24.73 14.64
CA GLY A 131 -31.47 -25.49 14.56
C GLY A 131 -31.62 -26.34 13.29
N ASN A 132 -31.06 -25.92 12.15
CA ASN A 132 -31.16 -26.72 10.92
C ASN A 132 -30.25 -27.95 10.94
N LYS A 133 -29.14 -27.93 11.69
CA LYS A 133 -28.27 -29.11 11.84
C LYS A 133 -28.82 -30.13 12.83
N GLU A 134 -29.53 -29.68 13.85
CA GLU A 134 -30.14 -30.55 14.86
C GLU A 134 -31.47 -31.13 14.35
N ARG A 135 -32.31 -30.33 13.66
CA ARG A 135 -33.57 -30.82 13.06
C ARG A 135 -33.36 -31.82 11.94
N GLU A 136 -32.28 -31.71 11.17
CA GLU A 136 -31.91 -32.73 10.17
C GLU A 136 -31.47 -34.06 10.81
N GLN A 137 -30.92 -34.03 12.03
CA GLN A 137 -30.53 -35.24 12.77
C GLN A 137 -31.70 -35.86 13.55
N GLU A 138 -32.64 -35.05 14.03
CA GLU A 138 -33.84 -35.49 14.74
C GLU A 138 -34.94 -35.98 13.79
N GLN A 139 -35.12 -35.37 12.60
CA GLN A 139 -36.10 -35.84 11.61
C GLN A 139 -35.82 -37.26 11.10
N GLU A 140 -34.56 -37.69 11.12
CA GLU A 140 -34.17 -39.04 10.75
C GLU A 140 -34.41 -40.06 11.89
N GLN A 141 -34.58 -39.60 13.14
CA GLN A 141 -34.92 -40.44 14.31
C GLN A 141 -36.42 -40.40 14.68
N ASP A 142 -37.13 -39.32 14.38
CA ASP A 142 -38.52 -39.09 14.82
C ASP A 142 -39.62 -39.47 13.83
N SER A 143 -39.30 -40.17 12.75
CA SER A 143 -40.31 -40.94 11.99
C SER A 143 -40.94 -42.10 12.81
N ARG A 144 -40.76 -42.14 14.14
CA ARG A 144 -41.21 -43.24 15.01
C ARG A 144 -41.92 -42.84 16.31
N ARG A 145 -42.10 -41.57 16.69
CA ARG A 145 -42.80 -41.24 17.97
C ARG A 145 -43.75 -40.06 17.86
N GLU A 146 -44.86 -40.23 18.55
CA GLU A 146 -46.15 -39.57 18.40
C GLU A 146 -46.24 -38.20 19.11
N LEU A 147 -47.23 -37.41 18.66
CA LEU A 147 -48.02 -36.39 19.37
C LEU A 147 -47.54 -35.96 20.77
N GLY A 148 -47.08 -34.71 20.91
CA GLY A 148 -47.04 -34.02 22.20
C GLY A 148 -46.18 -32.75 22.27
N THR A 149 -46.84 -31.59 22.42
CA THR A 149 -46.37 -30.35 23.08
C THR A 149 -45.21 -29.56 22.44
N GLU A 150 -45.52 -28.66 21.50
CA GLU A 150 -44.52 -27.80 20.80
C GLU A 150 -44.37 -26.36 21.33
N VAL A 151 -44.89 -25.98 22.50
CA VAL A 151 -45.04 -24.55 22.85
C VAL A 151 -44.01 -23.99 23.85
N GLU A 152 -43.19 -24.80 24.53
CA GLU A 152 -42.30 -24.27 25.60
C GLU A 152 -40.89 -23.83 25.16
N ALA A 153 -40.40 -24.22 23.97
CA ALA A 153 -39.02 -23.93 23.54
C ALA A 153 -38.75 -22.46 23.14
N GLY A 154 -39.77 -21.60 23.09
CA GLY A 154 -39.65 -20.20 22.66
C GLY A 154 -39.19 -19.24 23.75
N LEU A 155 -39.45 -19.52 25.02
CA LEU A 155 -39.19 -18.57 26.14
C LEU A 155 -37.70 -18.57 26.53
N ASP A 156 -37.07 -19.74 26.62
CA ASP A 156 -35.64 -19.87 26.96
C ASP A 156 -34.70 -19.20 25.93
N ASN A 157 -35.15 -19.02 24.69
CA ASN A 157 -34.37 -18.39 23.63
C ASN A 157 -34.34 -16.86 23.79
N ILE A 158 -35.43 -16.28 24.29
CA ILE A 158 -35.56 -14.83 24.50
C ILE A 158 -34.64 -14.37 25.64
N ASP A 159 -34.61 -15.10 26.76
CA ASP A 159 -33.74 -14.79 27.91
C ASP A 159 -32.24 -14.93 27.56
N LYS A 160 -31.89 -15.92 26.71
CA LYS A 160 -30.53 -16.08 26.19
C LYS A 160 -30.12 -14.93 25.28
N TYR A 161 -31.00 -14.48 24.39
CA TYR A 161 -30.73 -13.32 23.53
C TYR A 161 -30.56 -12.04 24.36
N GLU A 162 -31.36 -11.84 25.39
CA GLU A 162 -31.27 -10.65 26.25
C GLU A 162 -29.93 -10.57 26.98
N THR A 163 -29.48 -11.68 27.60
CA THR A 163 -28.17 -11.73 28.27
C THR A 163 -27.01 -11.53 27.29
N LEU A 164 -27.12 -12.05 26.07
CA LEU A 164 -26.12 -11.86 25.02
C LEU A 164 -26.05 -10.42 24.52
N ASN A 165 -27.21 -9.77 24.34
CA ASN A 165 -27.28 -8.36 23.97
C ASN A 165 -26.69 -7.46 25.07
N GLN A 166 -26.95 -7.76 26.35
CA GLN A 166 -26.31 -7.07 27.48
C GLN A 166 -24.78 -7.21 27.49
N ARG A 167 -24.25 -8.37 27.09
CA ARG A 167 -22.81 -8.57 26.96
C ARG A 167 -22.24 -7.79 25.78
N TYR A 168 -22.94 -7.79 24.65
CA TYR A 168 -22.55 -7.04 23.46
C TYR A 168 -22.47 -5.53 23.72
N THR A 169 -23.48 -4.95 24.37
CA THR A 169 -23.47 -3.50 24.70
C THR A 169 -22.31 -3.13 25.62
N LYS A 170 -22.02 -3.96 26.63
CA LYS A 170 -20.83 -3.77 27.50
C LYS A 170 -19.53 -3.76 26.72
N LEU A 171 -19.36 -4.71 25.78
CA LEU A 171 -18.18 -4.78 24.92
C LEU A 171 -18.07 -3.57 23.99
N ARG A 172 -19.19 -3.11 23.41
CA ARG A 172 -19.22 -1.93 22.55
C ARG A 172 -18.83 -0.66 23.32
N CYS A 173 -19.34 -0.50 24.54
CA CYS A 173 -18.94 0.62 25.42
C CYS A 173 -17.44 0.59 25.75
N ASN A 174 -16.90 -0.58 26.10
CA ASN A 174 -15.47 -0.73 26.37
C ASN A 174 -14.61 -0.40 25.14
N LEU A 175 -15.04 -0.85 23.95
CA LEU A 175 -14.36 -0.57 22.70
C LEU A 175 -14.31 0.95 22.41
N ALA A 176 -15.43 1.64 22.59
CA ALA A 176 -15.49 3.10 22.44
C ALA A 176 -14.55 3.80 23.44
N GLU A 177 -14.56 3.39 24.71
CA GLU A 177 -13.66 3.93 25.74
C GLU A 177 -12.18 3.74 25.36
N LEU A 178 -11.77 2.52 25.00
CA LEU A 178 -10.40 2.22 24.59
C LEU A 178 -9.97 3.03 23.36
N ASN A 179 -10.88 3.24 22.40
CA ASN A 179 -10.56 4.04 21.23
C ASN A 179 -10.34 5.53 21.59
N THR A 180 -11.16 6.11 22.47
CA THR A 180 -10.92 7.48 22.97
C THR A 180 -9.59 7.61 23.69
N ARG A 181 -9.24 6.64 24.55
CA ARG A 181 -7.95 6.63 25.24
C ARG A 181 -6.78 6.53 24.27
N ARG A 182 -6.92 5.69 23.23
CA ARG A 182 -5.92 5.56 22.17
C ARG A 182 -5.73 6.85 21.38
N TYR A 183 -6.83 7.53 21.05
CA TYR A 183 -6.78 8.81 20.35
C TYR A 183 -6.03 9.88 21.15
N VAL A 184 -6.32 10.00 22.45
CA VAL A 184 -5.59 10.91 23.35
C VAL A 184 -4.09 10.59 23.40
N MET A 185 -3.73 9.29 23.47
CA MET A 185 -2.33 8.88 23.48
C MET A 185 -1.62 9.18 22.15
N LYS A 186 -2.30 9.00 21.01
CA LYS A 186 -1.76 9.36 19.69
C LYS A 186 -1.51 10.86 19.56
N GLN A 187 -2.44 11.70 20.00
CA GLN A 187 -2.23 13.15 20.02
C GLN A 187 -1.05 13.57 20.89
N ARG A 188 -0.88 12.93 22.06
CA ARG A 188 0.31 13.16 22.91
C ARG A 188 1.59 12.77 22.19
N LEU A 189 1.59 11.63 21.49
CA LEU A 189 2.73 11.17 20.71
C LEU A 189 3.06 12.15 19.58
N GLU A 190 2.07 12.60 18.81
CA GLU A 190 2.26 13.59 17.74
C GLU A 190 2.85 14.90 18.27
N LYS A 191 2.36 15.38 19.42
CA LYS A 191 2.93 16.56 20.08
C LYS A 191 4.39 16.35 20.49
N LEU A 192 4.74 15.17 21.03
CA LEU A 192 6.12 14.88 21.39
C LEU A 192 7.01 14.72 20.15
N ASN A 193 6.50 14.13 19.08
CA ASN A 193 7.20 14.04 17.80
C ASN A 193 7.45 15.42 17.20
N SER A 194 6.47 16.33 17.22
CA SER A 194 6.68 17.68 16.70
C SER A 194 7.74 18.44 17.49
N ILE A 195 7.75 18.31 18.82
CA ILE A 195 8.82 18.86 19.67
C ILE A 195 10.16 18.22 19.33
N ARG A 196 10.21 16.89 19.20
CA ARG A 196 11.43 16.17 18.82
C ARG A 196 11.93 16.63 17.46
N ASP A 197 11.06 16.84 16.49
CA ASP A 197 11.43 17.28 15.15
C ASP A 197 11.97 18.71 15.16
N ILE A 198 11.47 19.58 16.05
CA ILE A 198 12.08 20.90 16.30
C ILE A 198 13.46 20.75 16.94
N LEU A 199 13.59 19.85 17.92
CA LEU A 199 14.87 19.59 18.60
C LEU A 199 15.91 18.96 17.65
N ARG A 200 15.49 18.19 16.64
CA ARG A 200 16.39 17.65 15.60
C ARG A 200 17.17 18.72 14.85
N PHE A 201 16.64 19.95 14.73
CA PHE A 201 17.40 21.05 14.14
C PHE A 201 18.56 21.51 15.03
N PHE A 202 18.47 21.29 16.34
CA PHE A 202 19.53 21.65 17.29
C PHE A 202 20.59 20.56 17.45
N ASP A 203 20.33 19.33 17.00
CA ASP A 203 21.32 18.24 16.98
C ASP A 203 22.48 18.51 16.00
N PHE A 204 22.30 19.45 15.05
CA PHE A 204 23.33 19.93 14.13
C PHE A 204 23.64 21.43 14.38
N PRO A 205 24.43 21.77 15.41
CA PRO A 205 24.71 23.16 15.77
C PRO A 205 25.54 23.94 14.73
N MET A 206 26.04 23.29 13.67
CA MET A 206 27.04 23.87 12.77
C MET A 206 26.50 24.88 11.75
N GLU A 207 25.19 25.03 11.59
CA GLU A 207 24.60 25.97 10.61
C GLU A 207 23.85 27.15 11.25
N ILE A 208 23.77 27.20 12.57
CA ILE A 208 23.10 28.29 13.27
C ILE A 208 24.08 29.48 13.35
N GLN A 209 24.07 30.25 12.26
CA GLN A 209 24.59 31.61 12.11
C GLN A 209 26.12 31.76 12.12
N LYS A 210 26.72 31.65 10.92
CA LYS A 210 28.14 31.99 10.64
C LYS A 210 28.54 33.41 11.06
N ASN A 211 27.56 34.31 11.22
CA ASN A 211 27.76 35.73 11.53
C ASN A 211 27.66 36.03 13.04
N LEU A 212 27.77 35.04 13.91
CA LEU A 212 27.82 35.28 15.34
C LEU A 212 29.25 35.70 15.73
N VAL A 213 29.40 36.82 16.44
CA VAL A 213 30.70 37.24 17.02
C VAL A 213 31.01 36.31 18.19
N THR A 214 31.56 35.14 17.88
CA THR A 214 32.18 34.24 18.86
C THR A 214 33.67 34.55 18.93
N ARG A 215 34.31 34.25 20.08
CA ARG A 215 35.69 34.62 20.46
C ARG A 215 36.81 34.12 19.52
N ASP A 216 36.45 33.37 18.48
CA ASP A 216 37.33 32.86 17.41
C ASP A 216 36.57 32.76 16.06
N GLY A 217 35.44 33.47 15.91
CA GLY A 217 34.51 33.31 14.80
C GLY A 217 34.99 33.96 13.49
N GLU A 218 34.47 33.50 12.35
CA GLU A 218 34.79 34.04 11.02
C GLU A 218 34.58 35.56 10.95
N LEU A 219 33.51 36.05 11.60
CA LEU A 219 33.19 37.48 11.68
C LEU A 219 34.21 38.28 12.51
N GLU A 220 34.76 37.73 13.60
CA GLU A 220 35.79 38.40 14.39
C GLU A 220 37.09 38.53 13.57
N GLN A 221 37.44 37.48 12.83
CA GLN A 221 38.60 37.49 11.93
C GLN A 221 38.41 38.51 10.79
N GLU A 222 37.21 38.61 10.21
CA GLU A 222 36.91 39.61 9.19
C GLU A 222 36.91 41.03 9.74
N LEU A 223 36.37 41.26 10.95
CA LEU A 223 36.44 42.55 11.63
C LEU A 223 37.89 42.94 11.96
N GLU A 224 38.73 41.99 12.37
CA GLU A 224 40.14 42.25 12.61
C GLU A 224 40.88 42.60 11.31
N ARG A 225 40.58 41.90 10.21
CA ARG A 225 41.09 42.27 8.87
C ARG A 225 40.64 43.67 8.46
N MET A 226 39.37 44.02 8.69
CA MET A 226 38.86 45.37 8.45
C MET A 226 39.57 46.42 9.31
N CYS A 227 39.78 46.15 10.60
CA CYS A 227 40.53 47.05 11.49
C CYS A 227 41.97 47.25 11.03
N ARG A 228 42.66 46.19 10.60
CA ARG A 228 44.03 46.29 10.05
C ARG A 228 44.05 47.07 8.73
N LEU A 229 43.08 46.84 7.85
CA LEU A 229 42.91 47.60 6.61
C LEU A 229 42.61 49.08 6.91
N MET A 230 41.75 49.37 7.88
CA MET A 230 41.45 50.74 8.32
C MET A 230 42.70 51.43 8.86
N LEU A 231 43.49 50.79 9.73
CA LEU A 231 44.75 51.34 10.22
C LEU A 231 45.77 51.57 9.09
N ARG A 232 45.78 50.72 8.05
CA ARG A 232 46.64 50.91 6.87
C ARG A 232 46.11 52.03 5.98
N VAL A 233 44.80 52.14 5.80
CA VAL A 233 44.15 53.22 5.04
C VAL A 233 44.35 54.55 5.77
N GLU A 234 44.20 54.61 7.09
CA GLU A 234 44.52 55.80 7.89
C GLU A 234 46.00 56.15 7.78
N ARG A 235 46.92 55.18 7.85
CA ARG A 235 48.35 55.44 7.63
C ARG A 235 48.66 55.84 6.19
N GLY A 236 48.01 55.25 5.19
CA GLY A 236 48.20 55.57 3.78
C GLY A 236 47.59 56.91 3.38
N MET A 237 46.44 57.27 3.96
CA MET A 237 45.81 58.58 3.82
C MET A 237 46.55 59.64 4.64
N SER A 238 47.10 59.29 5.80
CA SER A 238 47.97 60.17 6.60
C SER A 238 49.36 60.34 5.97
N ALA A 239 49.84 59.37 5.19
CA ALA A 239 51.09 59.42 4.42
C ALA A 239 50.91 59.99 2.99
N GLY A 240 49.73 60.52 2.66
CA GLY A 240 49.41 61.15 1.37
C GLY A 240 49.96 62.57 1.19
N GLY A 241 51.20 62.83 1.62
CA GLY A 241 51.98 64.03 1.27
C GLY A 241 53.27 63.62 0.52
N PRO A 242 53.69 64.33 -0.53
CA PRO A 242 54.62 63.76 -1.52
C PRO A 242 56.07 63.67 -1.03
N LEU A 243 56.64 62.46 -1.22
CA LEU A 243 58.06 62.06 -1.40
C LEU A 243 59.18 62.95 -0.82
N ARG A 244 59.93 62.42 0.17
CA ARG A 244 61.40 62.20 0.03
C ARG A 244 62.05 61.42 1.17
N SER A 245 62.80 60.39 0.75
CA SER A 245 64.10 59.89 1.25
C SER A 245 64.25 59.32 2.67
N ARG A 246 64.51 58.00 2.69
CA ARG A 246 65.76 57.37 3.19
C ARG A 246 66.03 57.47 4.69
N ILE A 247 65.66 56.40 5.41
CA ILE A 247 66.48 55.81 6.47
C ILE A 247 66.33 54.29 6.38
N GLU A 248 67.40 53.62 5.95
CA GLU A 248 67.63 52.19 6.14
C GLU A 248 68.06 51.93 7.60
N THR A 249 67.85 50.68 8.03
CA THR A 249 68.31 50.00 9.26
C THR A 249 67.40 50.11 10.49
N ASP A 250 66.95 49.07 11.18
CA ASP A 250 66.98 47.60 11.01
C ASP A 250 65.93 47.06 11.98
N ILE A 251 64.93 46.30 11.53
CA ILE A 251 64.29 45.22 12.32
C ILE A 251 63.94 44.10 11.34
N GLU A 252 64.88 43.17 11.20
CA GLU A 252 64.66 41.86 10.63
C GLU A 252 63.63 41.10 11.48
N TYR A 253 62.46 40.80 10.91
CA TYR A 253 61.87 39.48 11.07
C TYR A 253 61.13 39.10 9.79
N ASN A 254 61.58 37.97 9.26
CA ASN A 254 61.30 37.37 7.98
C ASN A 254 59.82 36.96 7.86
N ASP A 255 59.07 37.56 6.94
CA ASP A 255 57.90 36.94 6.32
C ASP A 255 57.66 37.60 4.94
N GLN A 256 58.69 37.53 4.09
CA GLN A 256 58.54 37.72 2.67
C GLN A 256 57.71 36.55 2.14
N VAL A 257 56.38 36.64 2.25
CA VAL A 257 55.48 35.77 1.49
C VAL A 257 55.79 36.06 0.03
N ASP A 258 56.49 35.14 -0.62
CA ASP A 258 56.85 35.22 -2.02
C ASP A 258 55.56 35.12 -2.84
N LEU A 259 54.91 36.28 -3.03
CA LEU A 259 53.67 36.46 -3.77
C LEU A 259 53.75 35.85 -5.17
N ASN A 260 54.96 35.79 -5.73
CA ASN A 260 55.22 35.17 -7.03
C ASN A 260 54.88 33.66 -7.02
N GLU A 261 55.22 32.91 -5.97
CA GLU A 261 54.93 31.47 -5.91
C GLU A 261 53.43 31.20 -5.75
N TYR A 262 52.72 32.09 -5.04
CA TYR A 262 51.27 32.00 -4.84
C TYR A 262 50.48 32.36 -6.11
N GLU A 263 50.98 33.33 -6.88
CA GLU A 263 50.43 33.69 -8.18
C GLU A 263 50.70 32.60 -9.22
N GLU A 264 51.88 31.98 -9.22
CA GLU A 264 52.20 30.85 -10.09
C GLU A 264 51.29 29.63 -9.82
N ARG A 265 51.03 29.29 -8.55
CA ARG A 265 50.08 28.22 -8.20
C ARG A 265 48.66 28.53 -8.64
N LYS A 266 48.24 29.79 -8.53
CA LYS A 266 46.90 30.23 -8.98
C LYS A 266 46.76 30.14 -10.50
N VAL A 267 47.80 30.53 -11.24
CA VAL A 267 47.83 30.41 -12.70
C VAL A 267 47.82 28.94 -13.14
N LEU A 268 48.59 28.06 -12.50
CA LEU A 268 48.57 26.63 -12.79
C LEU A 268 47.20 25.98 -12.51
N SER A 269 46.52 26.40 -11.45
CA SER A 269 45.15 25.93 -11.12
C SER A 269 44.08 26.37 -12.14
N LEU A 270 44.36 27.39 -12.95
CA LEU A 270 43.45 27.90 -13.98
C LEU A 270 43.73 27.32 -15.37
N ILE A 271 44.89 26.66 -15.54
CA ILE A 271 45.32 26.05 -16.81
C ILE A 271 45.05 24.54 -16.84
N THR A 272 44.86 23.90 -15.68
CA THR A 272 44.54 22.46 -15.56
C THR A 272 43.03 22.24 -15.52
#